data_AF-A0A967W296-F1
#
_entry.id   AF-A0A967W296-F1
#
_cell.length_a   1.000
_cell.length_b   1.000
_cell.length_c   1.000
_cell.angle_alpha   90.00
_cell.angle_beta   90.00
_cell.angle_gamma   90.00
#
_symmetry.space_group_name_H-M   'P 1'
#
loop_
_entity.id
_entity.type
_entity.pdbx_description
1 polymer ?
#
loop_
_entity_poly.entity_id
_entity_poly.type
_entity_poly.pdbx_seq_one_letter_code
_entity_poly.pdbx_strand_id
1 'polypeptide(L)' 'SYTNLDPGEYIFRVKASNNDGVWNEEGTSLRIIITPPWWQSWWAYSIYALLILGTLYG' A
#
# COMPACT_ATOMS: atom_id res chain seq x y z
N SER A 1 3.24 13.06 -8.43
CA SER A 1 2.39 12.43 -7.41
C SER A 1 2.21 10.97 -7.81
N TYR A 2 2.45 10.00 -6.90
CA TYR A 2 2.16 8.59 -7.15
C TYR A 2 0.80 8.28 -6.52
N THR A 3 -0.19 7.87 -7.32
CA THR A 3 -1.54 7.52 -6.86
C THR A 3 -1.86 6.08 -7.25
N ASN A 4 -2.64 5.36 -6.43
CA ASN A 4 -3.03 3.95 -6.61
C ASN A 4 -1.90 2.91 -6.46
N LEU A 5 -1.07 3.03 -5.43
CA LEU A 5 -0.16 1.95 -5.05
C LEU A 5 -0.95 0.85 -4.32
N ASP A 6 -0.70 -0.40 -4.71
CA ASP A 6 -1.29 -1.57 -4.05
C ASP A 6 -0.86 -1.66 -2.58
N PRO A 7 -1.60 -2.40 -1.73
CA PRO A 7 -1.17 -2.67 -0.36
C PRO A 7 0.19 -3.37 -0.34
N GLY A 8 1.12 -2.84 0.46
CA GLY A 8 2.48 -3.35 0.48
C GLY A 8 3.46 -2.42 1.18
N GLU A 9 4.72 -2.84 1.21
CA GLU A 9 5.82 -2.06 1.75
C GLU A 9 6.63 -1.40 0.64
N TYR A 10 6.75 -0.08 0.72
CA TYR A 10 7.48 0.74 -0.24
C TYR A 10 8.59 1.52 0.46
N ILE A 11 9.72 1.69 -0.23
CA ILE A 11 10.81 2.55 0.23
C ILE A 11 10.97 3.69 -0.78
N PHE A 12 10.57 4.89 -0.38
CA PHE A 12 10.84 6.09 -1.14
C PHE A 12 12.29 6.53 -0.89
N ARG A 13 13.13 6.52 -1.93
CA ARG A 13 14.55 6.90 -1.84
C ARG A 13 14.76 8.22 -2.56
N VAL A 14 15.36 9.20 -1.88
CA VAL A 14 15.78 10.47 -2.48
C VAL A 14 17.31 10.56 -2.45
N LYS A 15 17.89 10.85 -3.61
CA LYS A 15 19.30 11.22 -3.77
C LYS A 15 19.37 12.63 -4.36
N ALA A 16 20.29 13.43 -3.87
CA ALA A 16 20.54 14.78 -4.37
C ALA A 16 22.03 14.93 -4.69
N SER A 17 22.34 15.68 -5.74
CA SER A 17 23.69 16.16 -6.04
C SER A 17 23.80 17.65 -5.72
N ASN A 18 24.99 18.09 -5.34
CA ASN A 18 25.31 19.52 -5.26
C ASN A 18 25.64 20.09 -6.65
N ASN A 19 25.84 21.41 -6.73
CA ASN A 19 26.14 22.13 -7.97
C ASN A 19 27.49 21.73 -8.60
N ASP A 20 28.35 21.08 -7.82
CA ASP A 20 29.65 20.56 -8.24
C ASP A 20 29.59 19.09 -8.72
N GLY A 21 28.38 18.52 -8.83
CA GLY A 21 28.16 17.15 -9.30
C GLY A 21 28.46 16.05 -8.28
N VAL A 22 28.76 16.40 -7.03
CA VAL A 22 28.96 15.44 -5.94
C VAL A 22 27.58 14.95 -5.48
N TRP A 23 27.30 13.67 -5.73
CA TRP A 23 26.09 13.00 -5.27
C TRP A 23 26.24 12.60 -3.80
N ASN A 24 25.19 12.80 -3.01
CA ASN A 24 25.10 12.16 -1.71
C ASN A 24 24.78 10.67 -1.91
N GLU A 25 25.79 9.81 -1.69
CA GLU A 25 25.73 8.35 -1.84
C GLU A 25 24.79 7.69 -0.82
N GLU A 26 24.74 8.20 0.42
CA GLU A 26 23.89 7.65 1.49
C GLU A 26 22.40 7.85 1.18
N GLY A 27 22.03 9.01 0.62
CA GLY A 27 20.64 9.35 0.35
C GLY A 27 19.75 9.37 1.61
N THR A 28 18.49 9.73 1.44
CA THR A 28 17.47 9.59 2.49
C THR A 28 16.39 8.63 2.03
N SER A 29 15.95 7.74 2.90
CA SER A 29 14.87 6.79 2.63
C SER A 29 13.69 6.99 3.58
N LEU A 30 12.48 7.02 3.04
CA LEU A 30 11.23 7.00 3.80
C LEU A 30 10.53 5.66 3.56
N ARG A 31 10.25 4.92 4.64
CA ARG A 31 9.45 3.69 4.60
C ARG A 31 7.97 4.06 4.57
N ILE A 32 7.25 3.56 3.58
CA ILE A 32 5.82 3.77 3.38
C ILE A 32 5.15 2.40 3.46
N ILE A 33 4.22 2.23 4.40
CA ILE A 33 3.44 0.99 4.55
C ILE A 33 2.00 1.32 4.15
N ILE A 34 1.52 0.68 3.09
CA ILE A 34 0.15 0.81 2.63
C ILE A 34 -0.62 -0.40 3.14
N THR A 35 -1.46 -0.19 4.15
CA THR A 35 -2.29 -1.27 4.70
C THR A 35 -3.43 -1.62 3.75
N PRO A 36 -3.77 -2.91 3.58
CA PRO A 36 -4.89 -3.31 2.76
C PRO A 36 -6.20 -2.74 3.29
N PRO A 37 -7.17 -2.46 2.41
CA PRO A 37 -8.46 -1.95 2.82
C PRO A 37 -9.25 -2.97 3.64
N TRP A 38 -10.07 -2.50 4.57
CA TRP A 38 -10.80 -3.35 5.53
C TRP A 38 -11.77 -4.32 4.86
N TRP A 39 -12.32 -3.98 3.68
CA TRP A 39 -13.21 -4.85 2.91
C TRP A 39 -12.52 -6.03 2.23
N GLN A 40 -11.18 -6.07 2.21
CA GLN A 40 -10.39 -7.17 1.68
C GLN A 40 -9.91 -8.14 2.79
N SER A 41 -10.51 -8.05 3.98
CA SER A 41 -10.19 -8.90 5.11
C SER A 41 -10.94 -10.24 5.07
N TRP A 42 -10.41 -11.25 5.76
CA TRP A 42 -11.02 -12.59 5.84
C TRP A 42 -12.47 -12.55 6.37
N TRP A 43 -12.74 -11.69 7.36
CA TRP A 43 -14.08 -11.55 7.94
C TRP A 43 -15.04 -10.85 6.97
N ALA A 44 -14.56 -9.91 6.15
CA ALA A 44 -15.38 -9.27 5.13
C ALA A 44 -15.86 -10.31 4.09
N TYR A 45 -14.98 -11.22 3.67
CA TYR A 45 -15.37 -12.36 2.83
C TYR A 45 -16.38 -13.29 3.51
N SER A 46 -16.24 -13.55 4.82
CA SER A 46 -17.24 -14.31 5.58
C SER A 46 -18.62 -13.63 5.58
N ILE A 47 -18.67 -12.31 5.75
CA ILE A 47 -19.93 -11.55 5.69
C ILE A 47 -20.52 -11.61 4.28
N TYR A 48 -19.73 -11.41 3.24
CA TYR A 48 -20.22 -11.50 1.85
C TYR A 48 -20.79 -12.88 1.54
N ALA A 49 -20.12 -13.95 1.98
CA ALA A 49 -20.63 -15.31 1.83
C ALA A 49 -21.97 -15.50 2.57
N LEU A 50 -22.07 -15.04 3.81
CA LEU A 50 -23.32 -15.14 4.59
C LEU A 50 -24.47 -14.34 3.97
N LEU A 51 -24.20 -13.13 3.47
CA LEU A 51 -25.22 -12.33 2.79
C LEU A 51 -25.71 -13.01 1.52
N ILE A 52 -24.80 -13.56 0.70
CA ILE A 52 -25.16 -14.30 -0.51
C ILE A 52 -26.02 -15.52 -0.17
N LEU A 53 -25.60 -16.32 0.82
CA LEU A 53 -26.38 -17.48 1.27
C LEU A 53 -27.75 -17.07 1.81
N GLY A 54 -27.81 -16.03 2.64
CA GLY A 54 -29.07 -15.49 3.17
C GLY A 54 -30.04 -15.07 2.06
N THR A 55 -29.55 -14.50 0.96
CA THR A 55 -30.40 -14.16 -0.20
C THR A 55 -30.83 -15.34 -1.05
N LEU A 56 -30.08 -16.45 -1.03
CA LEU A 56 -30.40 -17.64 -1.83
C LEU A 56 -31.38 -18.58 -1.12
N TYR A 57 -31.36 -18.59 0.21
CA TYR A 57 -32.23 -19.43 1.05
C TYR A 57 -33.37 -18.67 1.72
N GLY A 58 -33.42 -17.35 1.54
CA GLY A 58 -34.48 -16.45 2.03
C GLY A 58 -35.59 -16.21 1.01
#